data_AF-A0A2J8IAS0-F1
#
_entry.id   AF-A0A2J8IAS0-F1
#
_cell.length_a   1.000
_cell.length_b   1.000
_cell.length_c   1.000
_cell.angle_alpha   90.00
_cell.angle_beta   90.00
_cell.angle_gamma   90.00
#
_symmetry.space_group_name_H-M   'P 1'
#
loop_
_entity.id
_entity.type
_entity.pdbx_description
1 polymer ?
#
loop_
_entity_poly.entity_id
_entity_poly.type
_entity_poly.pdbx_seq_one_letter_code
_entity_poly.pdbx_strand_id
1 'polypeptide(L)'
;MAESSVHDFVERLASVPSDDGRNNFLDHSIAGNAQRRHNLELYLGEMLDRAPKVLLLGEAPGFRGMRITGVPFTNRTMFQGPANSFGLFGPGKGYVLPADAAGIAAEPTATVMWEVLSELQFLPLLWSACPWHTHVPGKPQTNRTPRTSDTRLGTPFWQSLTELFQIRTVVAVGNVAHRSLLLNGIEVPKVRHPSHGGRSGFKQGLADLLEAGMPGRLQDVPQLSPPVPPVVPAVTSRSL
;
A
#
# COMPACT_ATOMS: atom_id res chain seq x y z
N MET A 1 -2.65 -11.29 -17.58
CA MET A 1 -2.83 -12.61 -16.95
C MET A 1 -3.25 -12.36 -15.53
N ALA A 2 -4.27 -13.06 -15.03
CA ALA A 2 -4.61 -13.00 -13.60
C ALA A 2 -3.43 -13.55 -12.81
N GLU A 3 -3.01 -12.85 -11.76
CA GLU A 3 -1.94 -13.31 -10.88
C GLU A 3 -2.36 -14.60 -10.17
N SER A 4 -1.48 -15.59 -10.12
CA SER A 4 -1.81 -16.89 -9.53
C SER A 4 -1.36 -17.03 -8.08
N SER A 5 -0.52 -16.12 -7.59
CA SER A 5 0.05 -16.17 -6.25
C SER A 5 0.48 -14.79 -5.73
N VAL A 6 0.69 -14.69 -4.41
CA VAL A 6 1.32 -13.51 -3.76
C VAL A 6 2.70 -13.23 -4.34
N HIS A 7 3.47 -14.27 -4.66
CA HIS A 7 4.80 -14.12 -5.24
C HIS A 7 4.74 -13.42 -6.61
N ASP A 8 3.83 -13.85 -7.50
CA ASP A 8 3.65 -13.22 -8.81
C ASP A 8 3.28 -11.74 -8.70
N PHE A 9 2.43 -11.39 -7.72
CA PHE A 9 2.05 -10.01 -7.42
C PHE A 9 3.28 -9.18 -7.02
N VAL A 10 4.10 -9.71 -6.11
CA VAL A 10 5.31 -9.01 -5.62
C VAL A 10 6.34 -8.85 -6.73
N GLU A 11 6.54 -9.87 -7.57
CA GLU A 11 7.48 -9.79 -8.70
C GLU A 11 7.03 -8.79 -9.77
N ARG A 12 5.73 -8.75 -10.09
CA ARG A 12 5.18 -7.72 -10.99
C ARG A 12 5.32 -6.32 -10.40
N LEU A 13 5.15 -6.17 -9.09
CA LEU A 13 5.32 -4.89 -8.40
C LEU A 13 6.79 -4.45 -8.41
N ALA A 14 7.72 -5.38 -8.24
CA ALA A 14 9.16 -5.18 -8.29
C ALA A 14 9.68 -4.84 -9.69
N SER A 15 9.01 -5.30 -10.75
CA SER A 15 9.44 -5.04 -12.14
C SER A 15 9.15 -3.63 -12.63
N VAL A 16 8.36 -2.83 -11.89
CA VAL A 16 8.05 -1.46 -12.30
C VAL A 16 9.29 -0.57 -12.09
N PRO A 17 9.76 0.14 -13.14
CA PRO A 17 10.97 0.94 -13.01
C PRO A 17 10.77 2.13 -12.07
N SER A 18 11.83 2.38 -11.29
CA SER A 18 12.00 3.66 -10.59
C SER A 18 12.15 4.81 -11.59
N ASP A 19 11.77 6.02 -11.17
CA ASP A 19 12.10 7.26 -11.86
C ASP A 19 12.72 8.26 -10.87
N ASP A 20 13.14 9.43 -11.37
CA ASP A 20 13.86 10.45 -10.59
C ASP A 20 13.06 10.99 -9.39
N GLY A 21 11.74 10.77 -9.32
CA GLY A 21 10.88 11.18 -8.22
C GLY A 21 10.01 10.06 -7.63
N ARG A 22 10.29 8.79 -7.99
CA ARG A 22 9.57 7.59 -7.52
C ARG A 22 10.54 6.43 -7.41
N ASN A 23 10.79 5.97 -6.20
CA ASN A 23 11.67 4.85 -5.92
C ASN A 23 10.86 3.57 -5.70
N ASN A 24 11.11 2.57 -6.54
CA ASN A 24 10.67 1.21 -6.31
C ASN A 24 11.67 0.48 -5.40
N PHE A 25 11.46 0.59 -4.10
CA PHE A 25 12.26 -0.09 -3.07
C PHE A 25 12.05 -1.63 -3.06
N LEU A 26 11.29 -2.18 -3.99
CA LEU A 26 11.11 -3.63 -4.17
C LEU A 26 11.84 -4.16 -5.39
N ASP A 27 12.47 -3.30 -6.21
CA ASP A 27 13.15 -3.73 -7.43
C ASP A 27 14.35 -4.66 -7.15
N HIS A 28 14.86 -5.29 -8.20
CA HIS A 28 15.99 -6.23 -8.09
C HIS A 28 17.37 -5.57 -8.17
N SER A 29 17.44 -4.24 -8.15
CA SER A 29 18.71 -3.52 -8.33
C SER A 29 19.60 -3.53 -7.09
N ILE A 30 19.02 -3.72 -5.89
CA ILE A 30 19.73 -3.67 -4.60
C ILE A 30 19.38 -4.90 -3.77
N ALA A 31 20.38 -5.55 -3.18
CA ALA A 31 20.20 -6.76 -2.37
C ALA A 31 19.22 -6.58 -1.20
N GLY A 32 19.23 -5.43 -0.53
CA GLY A 32 18.30 -5.11 0.56
C GLY A 32 16.81 -5.11 0.16
N ASN A 33 16.50 -4.95 -1.14
CA ASN A 33 15.13 -5.01 -1.63
C ASN A 33 14.56 -6.44 -1.59
N ALA A 34 15.41 -7.48 -1.63
CA ALA A 34 14.97 -8.86 -1.44
C ALA A 34 14.31 -9.08 -0.07
N GLN A 35 14.84 -8.45 0.98
CA GLN A 35 14.24 -8.50 2.31
C GLN A 35 12.89 -7.77 2.35
N ARG A 36 12.75 -6.66 1.61
CA ARG A 36 11.47 -5.92 1.51
C ARG A 36 10.41 -6.72 0.76
N ARG A 37 10.79 -7.39 -0.33
CA ARG A 37 9.92 -8.34 -1.05
C ARG A 37 9.49 -9.48 -0.13
N HIS A 38 10.44 -10.11 0.57
CA HIS A 38 10.14 -11.16 1.54
C HIS A 38 9.16 -10.71 2.62
N ASN A 39 9.37 -9.53 3.21
CA ASN A 39 8.44 -8.99 4.21
C ASN A 39 7.04 -8.72 3.63
N LEU A 40 6.97 -8.24 2.38
CA LEU A 40 5.69 -8.01 1.71
C LEU A 40 4.96 -9.34 1.44
N GLU A 41 5.66 -10.37 0.99
CA GLU A 41 5.10 -11.71 0.81
C GLU A 41 4.60 -12.30 2.13
N LEU A 42 5.36 -12.17 3.22
CA LEU A 42 4.95 -12.58 4.56
C LEU A 42 3.67 -11.88 4.99
N TYR A 43 3.61 -10.54 4.87
CA TYR A 43 2.42 -9.77 5.23
C TYR A 43 1.20 -10.19 4.40
N LEU A 44 1.34 -10.29 3.07
CA LEU A 44 0.23 -10.68 2.21
C LEU A 44 -0.24 -12.12 2.48
N GLY A 45 0.68 -13.05 2.75
CA GLY A 45 0.36 -14.42 3.16
C GLY A 45 -0.41 -14.44 4.49
N GLU A 46 0.08 -13.73 5.50
CA GLU A 46 -0.61 -13.61 6.79
C GLU A 46 -2.01 -12.98 6.66
N MET A 47 -2.18 -12.01 5.76
CA MET A 47 -3.48 -11.40 5.52
C MET A 47 -4.40 -12.34 4.74
N LEU A 48 -3.89 -13.20 3.85
CA LEU A 48 -4.70 -14.18 3.13
C LEU A 48 -5.32 -15.20 4.10
N ASP A 49 -4.55 -15.69 5.06
CA ASP A 49 -5.04 -16.59 6.11
C ASP A 49 -6.18 -15.98 6.92
N ARG A 50 -6.21 -14.64 7.03
CA ARG A 50 -7.21 -13.88 7.79
C ARG A 50 -8.37 -13.38 6.92
N ALA A 51 -8.23 -13.41 5.60
CA ALA A 51 -9.24 -13.09 4.59
C ALA A 51 -10.07 -11.81 4.85
N PRO A 52 -9.43 -10.63 5.06
CA PRO A 52 -10.13 -9.37 5.28
C PRO A 52 -11.07 -9.04 4.12
N LYS A 53 -12.22 -8.41 4.41
CA LYS A 53 -13.22 -8.02 3.38
C LYS A 53 -13.19 -6.53 3.05
N VAL A 54 -12.34 -5.77 3.72
CA VAL A 54 -12.17 -4.33 3.51
C VAL A 54 -10.73 -4.03 3.14
N LEU A 55 -10.55 -3.20 2.12
CA LEU A 55 -9.27 -2.59 1.75
C LEU A 55 -9.26 -1.13 2.19
N LEU A 56 -8.34 -0.75 3.08
CA LEU A 56 -8.02 0.66 3.28
C LEU A 56 -6.92 1.07 2.30
N LEU A 57 -7.27 1.94 1.36
CA LEU A 57 -6.34 2.45 0.35
C LEU A 57 -5.88 3.85 0.76
N GLY A 58 -4.60 4.04 1.06
CA GLY A 58 -4.02 5.37 1.30
C GLY A 58 -3.18 5.89 0.13
N GLU A 59 -2.32 6.86 0.42
CA GLU A 59 -1.64 7.66 -0.61
C GLU A 59 -0.41 6.96 -1.21
N ALA A 60 0.70 6.96 -0.48
CA ALA A 60 1.98 6.42 -0.92
C ALA A 60 2.89 6.09 0.28
N PRO A 61 3.82 5.13 0.14
CA PRO A 61 4.89 4.86 1.10
C PRO A 61 5.73 6.08 1.49
N GLY A 62 5.85 6.34 2.79
CA GLY A 62 6.81 7.30 3.33
C GLY A 62 8.24 6.74 3.41
N PHE A 63 9.25 7.63 3.35
CA PHE A 63 10.66 7.20 3.38
C PHE A 63 11.09 6.52 4.68
N ARG A 64 10.33 6.74 5.76
CA ARG A 64 10.56 6.23 7.14
C ARG A 64 9.69 5.02 7.50
N GLY A 65 8.85 4.57 6.57
CA GLY A 65 7.86 3.52 6.78
C GLY A 65 8.04 2.37 5.79
N MET A 66 7.03 2.11 4.97
CA MET A 66 6.99 1.02 3.99
C MET A 66 8.19 1.02 3.04
N ARG A 67 8.78 2.19 2.70
CA ARG A 67 10.01 2.23 1.90
C ARG A 67 11.13 1.38 2.51
N ILE A 68 11.21 1.35 3.83
CA ILE A 68 12.24 0.61 4.56
C ILE A 68 11.79 -0.82 4.83
N THR A 69 10.56 -0.99 5.30
CA THR A 69 10.06 -2.27 5.80
C THR A 69 9.56 -3.20 4.69
N GLY A 70 9.18 -2.66 3.53
CA GLY A 70 8.48 -3.39 2.48
C GLY A 70 6.98 -3.58 2.74
N VAL A 71 6.48 -3.27 3.94
CA VAL A 71 5.09 -3.60 4.35
C VAL A 71 4.21 -2.34 4.47
N PRO A 72 2.99 -2.33 3.90
CA PRO A 72 2.08 -1.18 3.96
C PRO A 72 1.82 -0.66 5.37
N PHE A 73 1.91 0.67 5.55
CA PHE A 73 1.66 1.37 6.81
C PHE A 73 2.38 0.77 8.02
N THR A 74 3.62 0.32 7.81
CA THR A 74 4.50 -0.10 8.91
C THR A 74 5.71 0.80 9.03
N ASN A 75 6.42 0.68 10.15
CA ASN A 75 7.70 1.32 10.39
C ASN A 75 8.63 0.32 11.10
N ARG A 76 9.88 0.72 11.31
CA ARG A 76 10.90 -0.15 11.93
C ARG A 76 10.52 -0.66 13.32
N THR A 77 9.83 0.13 14.14
CA THR A 77 9.53 -0.25 15.52
C THR A 77 8.50 -1.36 15.59
N MET A 78 7.67 -1.55 14.57
CA MET A 78 6.70 -2.66 14.54
C MET A 78 7.35 -4.02 14.34
N PHE A 79 8.50 -4.09 13.65
CA PHE A 79 9.23 -5.35 13.50
C PHE A 79 10.08 -5.68 14.73
N GLN A 80 10.50 -4.65 15.46
CA GLN A 80 11.37 -4.76 16.63
C GLN A 80 10.60 -4.86 17.95
N GLY A 81 9.37 -4.33 18.00
CA GLY A 81 8.47 -4.38 19.15
C GLY A 81 7.64 -5.67 19.18
N PRO A 82 6.80 -5.86 20.21
CA PRO A 82 5.94 -7.04 20.29
C PRO A 82 4.96 -7.10 19.11
N ALA A 83 4.43 -8.30 18.85
CA ALA A 83 3.32 -8.47 17.93
C ALA A 83 2.14 -7.57 18.33
N ASN A 84 1.43 -7.05 17.33
CA ASN A 84 0.23 -6.24 17.59
C ASN A 84 -0.94 -7.12 18.06
N SER A 85 -2.08 -6.49 18.38
CA SER A 85 -3.29 -7.17 18.87
C SER A 85 -3.86 -8.23 17.91
N PHE A 86 -3.49 -8.19 16.63
CA PHE A 86 -3.89 -9.15 15.59
C PHE A 86 -2.86 -10.28 15.38
N GLY A 87 -1.83 -10.33 16.23
CA GLY A 87 -0.72 -11.28 16.11
C GLY A 87 0.15 -11.05 14.87
N LEU A 88 0.13 -9.84 14.29
CA LEU A 88 0.99 -9.44 13.19
C LEU A 88 2.25 -8.77 13.73
N PHE A 89 3.34 -8.91 12.97
CA PHE A 89 4.66 -8.31 13.26
C PHE A 89 5.31 -8.78 14.57
N GLY A 90 6.50 -8.25 14.84
CA GLY A 90 7.29 -8.53 16.02
C GLY A 90 8.20 -9.78 15.92
N PRO A 91 8.99 -10.04 16.98
CA PRO A 91 9.97 -11.13 17.02
C PRO A 91 9.38 -12.49 16.66
N GLY A 92 10.13 -13.28 15.90
CA GLY A 92 9.75 -14.66 15.54
C GLY A 92 8.77 -14.79 14.36
N LYS A 93 8.27 -13.68 13.81
CA LYS A 93 7.35 -13.69 12.65
C LYS A 93 8.05 -13.69 11.28
N GLY A 94 9.38 -13.59 11.26
CA GLY A 94 10.19 -13.63 10.04
C GLY A 94 10.43 -12.27 9.37
N TYR A 95 9.82 -11.18 9.84
CA TYR A 95 10.08 -9.84 9.30
C TYR A 95 11.52 -9.39 9.57
N VAL A 96 12.20 -8.88 8.52
CA VAL A 96 13.60 -8.44 8.58
C VAL A 96 13.72 -6.97 8.24
N LEU A 97 14.50 -6.22 9.03
CA LEU A 97 14.89 -4.85 8.64
C LEU A 97 16.13 -4.87 7.75
N PRO A 98 16.08 -4.26 6.56
CA PRO A 98 17.27 -4.15 5.72
C PRO A 98 18.36 -3.28 6.35
N ALA A 99 19.61 -3.50 5.97
CA ALA A 99 20.76 -2.81 6.59
C ALA A 99 20.70 -1.27 6.43
N ASP A 100 20.18 -0.78 5.31
CA ASP A 100 19.94 0.63 5.02
C ASP A 100 18.76 1.24 5.83
N ALA A 101 18.10 0.47 6.70
CA ALA A 101 17.19 0.96 7.72
C ALA A 101 17.92 1.62 8.90
N ALA A 102 19.21 1.35 9.08
CA ALA A 102 20.00 1.90 10.18
C ALA A 102 19.97 3.43 10.17
N GLY A 103 19.78 4.05 11.34
CA GLY A 103 19.74 5.51 11.49
C GLY A 103 18.45 6.20 11.01
N ILE A 104 17.54 5.52 10.30
CA ILE A 104 16.27 6.13 9.90
C ILE A 104 15.25 6.02 11.05
N ALA A 105 14.78 7.17 11.54
CA ALA A 105 13.82 7.20 12.63
C ALA A 105 12.42 6.72 12.19
N ALA A 106 11.63 6.17 13.11
CA ALA A 106 10.31 5.62 12.81
C ALA A 106 9.29 6.71 12.41
N GLU A 107 8.37 6.39 11.52
CA GLU A 107 7.23 7.24 11.14
C GLU A 107 6.05 7.05 12.12
N PRO A 108 5.50 8.11 12.74
CA PRO A 108 4.41 7.98 13.70
C PRO A 108 3.06 7.59 13.07
N THR A 109 2.83 7.91 11.79
CA THR A 109 1.55 7.68 11.11
C THR A 109 1.20 6.18 11.04
N ALA A 110 2.18 5.33 10.76
CA ALA A 110 2.01 3.88 10.80
C ALA A 110 1.53 3.41 12.18
N THR A 111 2.18 3.87 13.26
CA THR A 111 1.81 3.50 14.63
C THR A 111 0.36 3.90 14.94
N VAL A 112 -0.02 5.14 14.62
CA VAL A 112 -1.39 5.62 14.82
C VAL A 112 -2.41 4.79 14.01
N MET A 113 -2.10 4.41 12.77
CA MET A 113 -2.94 3.55 11.94
C MET A 113 -3.27 2.25 12.68
N TRP A 114 -2.27 1.49 13.09
CA TRP A 114 -2.46 0.17 13.73
C TRP A 114 -3.04 0.25 15.14
N GLU A 115 -2.75 1.32 15.89
CA GLU A 115 -3.39 1.57 17.19
C GLU A 115 -4.90 1.77 17.04
N VAL A 116 -5.32 2.60 16.09
CA VAL A 116 -6.76 2.83 15.83
C VAL A 116 -7.45 1.55 15.36
N LEU A 117 -6.82 0.78 14.47
CA LEU A 117 -7.35 -0.52 14.03
C LEU A 117 -7.51 -1.48 15.22
N SER A 118 -6.53 -1.53 16.12
CA SER A 118 -6.58 -2.32 17.35
C SER A 118 -7.70 -1.83 18.29
N GLU A 119 -7.84 -0.52 18.51
CA GLU A 119 -8.90 0.04 19.36
C GLU A 119 -10.30 -0.31 18.83
N LEU A 120 -10.47 -0.37 17.51
CA LEU A 120 -11.73 -0.72 16.85
C LEU A 120 -11.90 -2.24 16.62
N GLN A 121 -10.91 -3.06 17.00
CA GLN A 121 -10.87 -4.50 16.72
C GLN A 121 -11.18 -4.83 15.25
N PHE A 122 -10.68 -4.00 14.34
CA PHE A 122 -10.97 -4.04 12.92
C PHE A 122 -9.70 -4.30 12.12
N LEU A 123 -9.67 -5.41 11.39
CA LEU A 123 -8.52 -5.80 10.56
C LEU A 123 -8.85 -5.73 9.06
N PRO A 124 -8.51 -4.61 8.39
CA PRO A 124 -8.56 -4.48 6.93
C PRO A 124 -7.25 -4.92 6.28
N LEU A 125 -7.28 -5.17 4.97
CA LEU A 125 -6.08 -5.14 4.14
C LEU A 125 -5.65 -3.66 3.99
N LEU A 126 -4.39 -3.35 4.27
CA LEU A 126 -3.82 -2.03 4.05
C LEU A 126 -3.02 -1.98 2.75
N TRP A 127 -3.24 -0.95 1.92
CA TRP A 127 -2.48 -0.70 0.69
C TRP A 127 -2.42 0.78 0.29
N SER A 128 -1.65 1.12 -0.74
CA SER A 128 -1.50 2.51 -1.24
C SER A 128 -1.87 2.65 -2.71
N ALA A 129 -2.47 3.78 -3.08
CA ALA A 129 -2.82 4.12 -4.45
C ALA A 129 -1.57 4.26 -5.35
N CYS A 130 -0.47 4.80 -4.81
CA CYS A 130 0.87 4.66 -5.36
C CYS A 130 1.68 3.72 -4.45
N PRO A 131 1.96 2.47 -4.84
CA PRO A 131 2.65 1.51 -3.97
C PRO A 131 4.17 1.72 -3.87
N TRP A 132 4.69 2.82 -4.42
CA TRP A 132 6.11 3.17 -4.42
C TRP A 132 6.38 4.50 -3.72
N HIS A 133 7.60 4.70 -3.26
CA HIS A 133 7.97 5.90 -2.52
C HIS A 133 8.20 7.09 -3.44
N THR A 134 7.35 8.11 -3.34
CA THR A 134 7.47 9.36 -4.08
C THR A 134 8.22 10.41 -3.27
N HIS A 135 9.22 11.03 -3.91
CA HIS A 135 10.12 12.01 -3.29
C HIS A 135 10.38 13.20 -4.21
N VAL A 136 10.99 14.25 -3.67
CA VAL A 136 11.52 15.35 -4.47
C VAL A 136 12.78 14.84 -5.21
N PRO A 137 12.91 15.05 -6.53
CA PRO A 137 14.10 14.64 -7.28
C PRO A 137 15.41 15.09 -6.64
N GLY A 138 16.38 14.17 -6.60
CA GLY A 138 17.65 14.35 -5.90
C GLY A 138 17.58 14.39 -4.36
N LYS A 139 16.39 14.25 -3.75
CA LYS A 139 16.18 14.27 -2.29
C LYS A 139 15.39 13.04 -1.80
N PRO A 140 16.00 11.84 -1.79
CA PRO A 140 15.31 10.57 -1.49
C PRO A 140 14.81 10.43 -0.03
N GLN A 141 15.18 11.34 0.87
CA GLN A 141 14.67 11.39 2.26
C GLN A 141 13.59 12.45 2.44
N THR A 142 12.77 12.66 1.40
CA THR A 142 11.62 13.57 1.42
C THR A 142 10.39 12.82 0.96
N ASN A 143 9.23 13.19 1.48
CA ASN A 143 7.96 12.71 0.95
C ASN A 143 7.41 13.77 0.00
N ARG A 144 6.95 13.32 -1.17
CA ARG A 144 6.21 14.15 -2.13
C ARG A 144 4.86 13.48 -2.36
N THR A 145 3.78 14.26 -2.39
CA THR A 145 2.47 13.77 -2.81
C THR A 145 2.54 13.16 -4.22
N PRO A 146 2.07 11.93 -4.46
CA PRO A 146 2.16 11.27 -5.76
C PRO A 146 1.36 12.03 -6.81
N ARG A 147 1.86 12.05 -8.05
CA ARG A 147 1.13 12.61 -9.19
C ARG A 147 -0.01 11.67 -9.56
N THR A 148 -0.96 12.17 -10.35
CA THR A 148 -1.98 11.31 -10.97
C THR A 148 -1.36 10.19 -11.81
N SER A 149 -0.23 10.42 -12.47
CA SER A 149 0.49 9.36 -13.20
C SER A 149 1.03 8.27 -12.27
N ASP A 150 1.51 8.63 -11.08
CA ASP A 150 2.02 7.70 -10.08
C ASP A 150 0.88 6.80 -9.54
N THR A 151 -0.30 7.38 -9.25
CA THR A 151 -1.46 6.60 -8.78
C THR A 151 -2.12 5.78 -9.90
N ARG A 152 -2.15 6.28 -11.15
CA ARG A 152 -2.60 5.49 -12.30
C ARG A 152 -1.73 4.26 -12.54
N LEU A 153 -0.42 4.37 -12.34
CA LEU A 153 0.51 3.24 -12.43
C LEU A 153 0.27 2.21 -11.32
N GLY A 154 -0.17 2.66 -10.13
CA GLY A 154 -0.54 1.79 -9.01
C GLY A 154 -1.92 1.13 -9.13
N THR A 155 -2.80 1.63 -10.02
CA THR A 155 -4.18 1.12 -10.17
C THR A 155 -4.27 -0.39 -10.36
N PRO A 156 -3.54 -1.00 -11.30
CA PRO A 156 -3.64 -2.44 -11.53
C PRO A 156 -3.22 -3.28 -10.32
N PHE A 157 -2.46 -2.73 -9.36
CA PHE A 157 -2.01 -3.49 -8.20
C PHE A 157 -3.08 -3.56 -7.12
N TRP A 158 -3.71 -2.43 -6.76
CA TRP A 158 -4.79 -2.51 -5.76
C TRP A 158 -6.02 -3.23 -6.32
N GLN A 159 -6.28 -3.18 -7.64
CA GLN A 159 -7.32 -3.99 -8.29
C GLN A 159 -7.02 -5.49 -8.16
N SER A 160 -5.80 -5.93 -8.48
CA SER A 160 -5.42 -7.34 -8.29
C SER A 160 -5.52 -7.78 -6.83
N LEU A 161 -5.19 -6.91 -5.86
CA LEU A 161 -5.42 -7.23 -4.45
C LEU A 161 -6.91 -7.35 -4.11
N THR A 162 -7.79 -6.54 -4.71
CA THR A 162 -9.24 -6.68 -4.48
C THR A 162 -9.77 -8.03 -4.97
N GLU A 163 -9.24 -8.52 -6.08
CA GLU A 163 -9.56 -9.85 -6.62
C GLU A 163 -8.95 -10.95 -5.76
N LEU A 164 -7.64 -10.88 -5.48
CA LEU A 164 -6.92 -11.91 -4.73
C LEU A 164 -7.51 -12.16 -3.34
N PHE A 165 -7.93 -11.09 -2.65
CA PHE A 165 -8.50 -11.18 -1.30
C PHE A 165 -10.04 -11.27 -1.28
N GLN A 166 -10.69 -11.19 -2.45
CA GLN A 166 -12.15 -11.11 -2.56
C GLN A 166 -12.71 -9.97 -1.69
N ILE A 167 -12.09 -8.79 -1.84
CA ILE A 167 -12.47 -7.57 -1.11
C ILE A 167 -13.88 -7.17 -1.50
N ARG A 168 -14.69 -6.82 -0.50
CA ARG A 168 -16.06 -6.34 -0.70
C ARG A 168 -16.14 -4.83 -0.69
N THR A 169 -15.35 -4.18 0.16
CA THR A 169 -15.42 -2.73 0.35
C THR A 169 -14.02 -2.12 0.26
N VAL A 170 -13.90 -1.01 -0.47
CA VAL A 170 -12.69 -0.18 -0.45
C VAL A 170 -13.01 1.12 0.27
N VAL A 171 -12.14 1.55 1.17
CA VAL A 171 -12.26 2.84 1.87
C VAL A 171 -11.02 3.66 1.56
N ALA A 172 -11.25 4.89 1.08
CA ALA A 172 -10.17 5.82 0.81
C ALA A 172 -9.66 6.46 2.12
N VAL A 173 -8.36 6.40 2.36
CA VAL A 173 -7.69 7.08 3.46
C VAL A 173 -7.04 8.35 2.93
N GLY A 174 -7.71 9.48 3.09
CA GLY A 174 -7.27 10.78 2.59
C GLY A 174 -7.67 11.08 1.14
N ASN A 175 -7.34 12.29 0.70
CA ASN A 175 -7.85 12.84 -0.57
C ASN A 175 -7.20 12.22 -1.81
N VAL A 176 -5.93 11.80 -1.73
CA VAL A 176 -5.23 11.24 -2.89
C VAL A 176 -5.79 9.87 -3.26
N ALA A 177 -5.96 8.98 -2.28
CA ALA A 177 -6.58 7.68 -2.52
C ALA A 177 -8.02 7.83 -3.06
N HIS A 178 -8.79 8.74 -2.48
CA HIS A 178 -10.15 9.01 -2.93
C HIS A 178 -10.20 9.49 -4.38
N ARG A 179 -9.34 10.45 -4.75
CA ARG A 179 -9.24 10.92 -6.14
C ARG A 179 -8.79 9.79 -7.08
N SER A 180 -7.88 8.93 -6.65
CA SER A 180 -7.44 7.78 -7.44
C SER A 180 -8.60 6.82 -7.73
N LEU A 181 -9.47 6.55 -6.74
CA LEU A 181 -10.63 5.67 -6.91
C LEU A 181 -11.69 6.32 -7.82
N LEU A 182 -12.01 7.60 -7.62
CA LEU A 182 -12.95 8.34 -8.48
C LEU A 182 -12.49 8.38 -9.95
N LEU A 183 -11.19 8.55 -10.22
CA LEU A 183 -10.65 8.52 -11.58
C LEU A 183 -10.79 7.16 -12.26
N ASN A 184 -11.06 6.10 -11.49
CA ASN A 184 -11.36 4.75 -11.98
C ASN A 184 -12.87 4.44 -11.91
N GLY A 185 -13.72 5.45 -11.74
CA GLY A 185 -15.18 5.30 -11.70
C GLY A 185 -15.72 4.67 -10.42
N ILE A 186 -14.89 4.58 -9.37
CA ILE A 186 -15.26 3.97 -8.10
C ILE A 186 -15.53 5.08 -7.08
N GLU A 187 -16.81 5.22 -6.71
CA GLU A 187 -17.21 6.03 -5.56
C GLU A 187 -17.17 5.18 -4.29
N VAL A 188 -16.43 5.65 -3.29
CA VAL A 188 -16.18 4.92 -2.04
C VAL A 188 -16.27 5.83 -0.83
N PRO A 189 -16.51 5.25 0.35
CA PRO A 189 -16.32 5.98 1.60
C PRO A 189 -14.90 6.51 1.75
N LYS A 190 -14.78 7.71 2.33
CA LYS A 190 -13.50 8.36 2.60
C LYS A 190 -13.37 8.69 4.08
N VAL A 191 -12.24 8.33 4.67
CA VAL A 191 -11.83 8.74 6.01
C VAL A 191 -10.64 9.70 5.98
N ARG A 192 -10.49 10.50 7.04
CA ARG A 192 -9.34 11.41 7.18
C ARG A 192 -8.04 10.61 7.33
N HIS A 193 -6.96 11.07 6.71
CA HIS A 193 -5.64 10.45 6.89
C HIS A 193 -5.10 10.68 8.32
N PRO A 194 -4.48 9.68 8.98
CA PRO A 194 -4.06 9.80 10.39
C PRO A 194 -2.87 10.75 10.64
N SER A 195 -2.15 11.17 9.59
CA SER A 195 -1.03 12.13 9.69
C SER A 195 -1.46 13.51 10.19
N HIS A 196 -0.50 14.32 10.67
CA HIS A 196 -0.70 15.75 10.98
C HIS A 196 -1.89 16.02 11.94
N GLY A 197 -1.95 15.27 13.04
CA GLY A 197 -3.04 15.38 14.03
C GLY A 197 -4.36 14.73 13.58
N GLY A 198 -4.36 13.93 12.51
CA GLY A 198 -5.55 13.31 11.94
C GLY A 198 -6.13 12.12 12.69
N ARG A 199 -5.52 11.67 13.81
CA ARG A 199 -5.93 10.48 14.57
C ARG A 199 -7.43 10.45 14.88
N SER A 200 -7.96 11.52 15.51
CA SER A 200 -9.35 11.56 15.95
C SER A 200 -10.32 11.42 14.78
N GLY A 201 -10.11 12.17 13.69
CA GLY A 201 -10.94 12.08 12.50
C GLY A 201 -10.80 10.76 11.75
N PHE A 202 -9.63 10.13 11.78
CA PHE A 202 -9.44 8.78 11.23
C PHE A 202 -10.23 7.74 12.02
N LYS A 203 -10.10 7.75 13.36
CA LYS A 203 -10.82 6.84 14.26
C LYS A 203 -12.33 7.01 14.14
N GLN A 204 -12.83 8.23 14.25
CA GLN A 204 -14.27 8.49 14.16
C GLN A 204 -14.83 8.04 12.80
N GLY A 205 -14.16 8.40 11.70
CA GLY A 205 -14.62 8.02 10.36
C GLY A 205 -14.66 6.50 10.16
N LEU A 206 -13.73 5.74 10.74
CA LEU A 206 -13.79 4.27 10.70
C LEU A 206 -14.89 3.70 11.60
N ALA A 207 -15.07 4.25 12.81
CA ALA A 207 -16.13 3.83 13.72
C ALA A 207 -17.51 4.02 13.08
N ASP A 208 -17.78 5.19 12.50
CA ASP A 208 -19.03 5.50 11.82
C ASP A 208 -19.31 4.51 10.67
N LEU A 209 -18.29 4.15 9.90
CA LEU A 209 -18.42 3.18 8.80
C LEU A 209 -18.68 1.75 9.31
N LEU A 210 -18.06 1.36 10.43
CA LEU A 210 -18.30 0.06 11.06
C LEU A 210 -19.73 -0.03 11.61
N GLU A 211 -20.20 1.01 12.30
CA GLU A 211 -21.56 1.09 12.84
C GLU A 211 -22.61 1.07 11.72
N ALA A 212 -22.34 1.73 10.59
CA ALA A 212 -23.21 1.72 9.41
C ALA A 212 -23.14 0.43 8.57
N GLY A 213 -22.33 -0.56 8.95
CA GLY A 213 -22.23 -1.85 8.25
C GLY A 213 -21.39 -1.84 6.97
N MET A 214 -20.43 -0.91 6.83
CA MET A 214 -19.49 -0.77 5.70
C MET A 214 -20.16 -0.60 4.32
N PRO A 215 -20.52 0.63 3.92
CA PRO A 215 -21.21 0.89 2.65
C PRO A 215 -20.34 0.68 1.40
N GLY A 216 -20.98 0.51 0.24
CA GLY A 216 -20.34 0.49 -1.08
C GLY A 216 -19.64 -0.83 -1.41
N ARG A 217 -20.41 -1.87 -1.77
CA ARG A 217 -19.80 -3.12 -2.21
C ARG A 217 -19.23 -2.95 -3.63
N LEU A 218 -18.00 -3.40 -3.87
CA LEU A 218 -17.34 -3.32 -5.17
C LEU A 218 -18.15 -3.98 -6.30
N GLN A 219 -18.93 -5.01 -5.98
CA GLN A 219 -19.85 -5.69 -6.92
C GLN A 219 -21.01 -4.80 -7.41
N ASP A 220 -21.29 -3.69 -6.73
CA ASP A 220 -22.35 -2.73 -7.11
C ASP A 220 -21.79 -1.61 -8.03
N VAL A 221 -20.48 -1.60 -8.27
CA VAL A 221 -19.80 -0.68 -9.20
C VAL A 221 -19.75 -1.34 -10.59
N PRO A 222 -20.14 -0.66 -11.69
CA PRO A 222 -20.05 -1.22 -13.03
C PRO A 222 -18.65 -1.76 -13.32
N GLN A 223 -18.56 -2.95 -13.94
CA GLN A 223 -17.29 -3.66 -14.13
C GLN A 223 -16.17 -2.73 -14.62
N LEU A 224 -15.09 -2.70 -13.85
CA LEU A 224 -13.86 -2.01 -14.21
C LEU A 224 -13.41 -2.55 -15.57
N SER A 225 -13.33 -1.66 -16.55
CA SER A 225 -12.74 -2.02 -17.85
C SER A 225 -11.34 -2.59 -17.60
N PRO A 226 -10.93 -3.65 -18.31
CA PRO A 226 -9.62 -4.25 -18.11
C PRO A 226 -8.52 -3.17 -18.25
N PRO A 227 -7.42 -3.28 -17.48
CA PRO A 227 -6.35 -2.29 -17.52
C PRO A 227 -5.87 -2.13 -18.96
N VAL A 228 -5.86 -0.88 -19.44
CA VAL A 228 -5.27 -0.54 -20.74
C VAL A 228 -3.78 -0.91 -20.66
N PRO A 229 -3.28 -1.83 -21.52
CA PRO A 229 -1.87 -2.20 -21.48
C PRO A 229 -1.00 -0.96 -21.71
N PRO A 230 0.18 -0.87 -21.06
CA PRO A 230 1.09 0.24 -21.28
C PRO A 230 1.45 0.30 -22.77
N VAL A 231 1.28 1.48 -23.37
CA VAL A 231 1.75 1.76 -24.73
C VAL A 231 3.27 1.72 -24.68
N VAL A 232 3.86 0.63 -25.15
CA VAL A 232 5.29 0.55 -25.41
C VAL A 232 5.54 1.34 -26.70
N PRO A 233 6.29 2.46 -26.67
CA PRO A 233 6.64 3.15 -27.90
C PRO A 233 7.46 2.19 -28.76
N ALA A 234 7.04 2.01 -30.02
CA ALA A 234 7.78 1.22 -30.99
C ALA A 234 9.19 1.80 -31.13
N VAL A 235 10.20 1.00 -30.81
CA VAL A 235 11.58 1.30 -31.14
C VAL A 235 11.67 1.28 -32.66
N THR A 236 11.72 2.46 -33.26
CA THR A 236 12.08 2.59 -34.67
C THR A 236 13.57 2.30 -34.78
N SER A 237 13.91 1.08 -35.20
CA SER A 237 15.24 0.77 -35.69
C SER A 237 15.47 1.61 -36.95
N ARG A 238 16.11 2.76 -36.82
CA ARG A 238 16.78 3.40 -37.96
C ARG A 238 18.12 2.73 -38.11
N SER A 239 18.17 1.75 -39.01
CA SER A 239 19.41 1.34 -39.65
C SER A 239 19.87 2.50 -40.55
N LEU A 240 21.04 3.06 -40.26
CA LEU A 240 22.07 3.50 -41.22
C LEU A 240 23.42 3.48 -40.48
#